data_AF-A0A671FYY4-F1
#
_entry.id   AF-A0A671FYY4-F1
#
_cell.length_a   1.000
_cell.length_b   1.000
_cell.length_c   1.000
_cell.angle_alpha   90.00
_cell.angle_beta   90.00
_cell.angle_gamma   90.00
#
_symmetry.space_group_name_H-M   'P 1'
#
loop_
_entity.id
_entity.type
_entity.pdbx_description
1 polymer ?
#
loop_
_entity_poly.entity_id
_entity_poly.type
_entity_poly.pdbx_seq_one_letter_code
_entity_poly.pdbx_strand_id
1 'polypeptide(L)'
;MDDSLHEGGSQPGWGVETSGNQRQTQSSYTCSGSGRPSAAEGAMVGGEAAAAVEELVSGVRQATDFAEQFRSYSESEKQWKARMEFILRHLPDYRDPPDGGGRLDQLLSLSMVWANHLFLGCSYNKDLLDKVMEMADGIEVEDLPQFTTRSELMKKHQS
;
A
#
# COMPACT_ATOMS: atom_id res chain seq x y z
N MET A 1 -28.33 50.48 3.54
CA MET A 1 -28.41 50.35 5.00
C MET A 1 -28.44 48.85 5.26
N ASP A 2 -27.35 48.11 5.40
CA ASP A 2 -25.91 48.28 5.60
C ASP A 2 -25.33 46.94 5.04
N ASP A 3 -24.38 46.87 4.12
CA ASP A 3 -22.95 47.19 4.25
C ASP A 3 -22.26 46.51 5.46
N SER A 4 -21.51 45.43 5.20
CA SER A 4 -20.12 45.29 5.66
C SER A 4 -19.60 43.86 5.48
N LEU A 5 -18.75 43.72 4.46
CA LEU A 5 -17.60 42.82 4.42
C LEU A 5 -16.74 42.97 5.67
N HIS A 6 -16.08 41.89 6.11
CA HIS A 6 -14.69 41.85 6.60
C HIS A 6 -14.20 40.41 6.31
N GLU A 7 -13.28 40.22 5.36
CA GLU A 7 -11.82 40.19 5.55
C GLU A 7 -11.44 38.99 6.45
N GLY A 8 -10.76 37.95 5.97
CA GLY A 8 -9.43 38.02 5.37
C GLY A 8 -8.39 37.72 6.46
N GLY A 9 -7.51 36.74 6.23
CA GLY A 9 -6.21 36.71 6.90
C GLY A 9 -5.79 35.41 7.57
N SER A 10 -4.81 34.77 6.90
CA SER A 10 -3.52 34.44 7.51
C SER A 10 -3.44 33.22 8.44
N GLN A 11 -3.13 32.07 7.85
CA GLN A 11 -2.04 31.25 8.40
C GLN A 11 -0.72 32.02 8.19
N PRO A 12 0.18 32.04 9.18
CA PRO A 12 1.33 31.13 9.07
C PRO A 12 1.91 30.67 10.42
N GLY A 13 2.70 29.60 10.35
CA GLY A 13 3.86 29.43 11.23
C GLY A 13 3.76 28.33 12.27
N TRP A 14 3.82 27.07 11.86
CA TRP A 14 4.44 26.06 12.72
C TRP A 14 5.94 26.37 12.75
N GLY A 15 6.37 26.98 13.85
CA GLY A 15 7.75 27.35 14.10
C GLY A 15 8.67 26.13 14.01
N VAL A 16 9.65 26.21 13.12
CA VAL A 16 10.89 25.45 13.22
C VAL A 16 11.69 26.07 14.35
N GLU A 17 11.75 25.38 15.49
CA GLU A 17 12.70 25.66 16.56
C GLU A 17 13.84 24.65 16.44
N THR A 18 14.86 24.98 15.64
CA THR A 18 16.15 24.29 15.69
C THR A 18 17.03 24.99 16.72
N SER A 19 17.23 24.38 17.88
CA SER A 19 18.33 24.78 18.75
C SER A 19 18.71 23.68 19.72
N GLY A 20 19.94 23.17 19.58
CA GLY A 20 20.56 22.31 20.58
C GLY A 20 21.39 21.17 20.00
N ASN A 21 22.54 21.46 19.41
CA ASN A 21 23.62 20.47 19.39
C ASN A 21 24.94 21.09 19.88
N GLN A 22 25.10 20.93 21.19
CA GLN A 22 26.30 20.61 21.95
C GLN A 22 27.66 20.74 21.25
N ARG A 23 28.46 21.67 21.79
CA ARG A 23 29.92 21.77 21.63
C ARG A 23 30.58 20.40 21.83
N GLN A 24 31.25 19.88 20.79
CA GLN A 24 32.34 18.92 20.96
C GLN A 24 33.64 19.70 21.08
N THR A 25 34.16 19.77 22.30
CA THR A 25 35.55 20.17 22.55
C THR A 25 36.46 18.99 22.22
N GLN A 26 37.39 19.22 21.30
CA GLN A 26 38.50 18.32 21.01
C GLN A 26 39.35 18.16 22.29
N SER A 27 39.58 16.91 22.70
CA SER A 27 40.59 16.57 23.70
C SER A 27 41.59 15.61 23.09
N SER A 28 42.85 16.05 23.12
CA SER A 28 44.02 15.52 22.45
C SER A 28 44.59 14.26 23.10
N TYR A 29 44.99 13.34 22.22
CA TYR A 29 46.05 12.32 22.28
C TYR A 29 46.74 11.99 23.62
N THR A 30 46.71 10.72 24.03
CA THR A 30 47.79 9.72 23.85
C THR A 30 47.64 8.60 24.89
N CYS A 31 47.71 7.33 24.46
CA CYS A 31 48.36 6.28 25.25
C CYS A 31 48.67 5.10 24.35
N SER A 32 49.97 4.86 24.14
CA SER A 32 50.51 3.70 23.45
C SER A 32 50.21 2.42 24.22
N GLY A 33 49.52 1.48 23.58
CA GLY A 33 49.25 0.16 24.13
C GLY A 33 49.21 -0.87 23.02
N SER A 34 50.40 -1.36 22.67
CA SER A 34 50.61 -2.50 21.77
C SER A 34 49.96 -3.77 22.36
N GLY A 35 48.83 -4.17 21.78
CA GLY A 35 48.18 -5.45 22.01
C GLY A 35 47.85 -6.10 20.66
N ARG A 36 48.40 -7.29 20.42
CA ARG A 36 48.24 -8.11 19.22
C ARG A 36 46.78 -8.25 18.77
N PRO A 37 46.45 -8.18 17.47
CA PRO A 37 45.22 -8.77 16.97
C PRO A 37 45.43 -10.28 16.80
N SER A 38 44.73 -11.06 17.62
CA SER A 38 44.54 -12.49 17.42
C SER A 38 43.07 -12.75 17.15
N ALA A 39 42.79 -13.10 15.89
CA ALA A 39 41.66 -13.87 15.40
C ALA A 39 40.24 -13.44 15.85
N ALA A 40 39.54 -12.75 14.95
CA ALA A 40 38.10 -12.96 14.73
C ALA A 40 37.68 -12.29 13.39
N GLU A 41 38.25 -12.73 12.27
CA GLU A 41 37.56 -12.58 10.99
C GLU A 41 36.59 -13.76 10.87
N GLY A 42 35.36 -13.53 11.27
CA GLY A 42 34.31 -14.54 11.24
C GLY A 42 32.93 -13.89 11.40
N ALA A 43 32.22 -13.80 10.28
CA ALA A 43 30.76 -13.65 10.18
C ALA A 43 30.14 -12.30 10.61
N MET A 44 30.21 -11.29 9.73
CA MET A 44 29.29 -10.13 9.75
C MET A 44 28.28 -10.12 8.60
N VAL A 45 28.26 -11.17 7.76
CA VAL A 45 27.32 -11.28 6.61
C VAL A 45 25.88 -11.62 7.04
N GLY A 46 25.66 -12.14 8.24
CA GLY A 46 24.32 -12.56 8.71
C GLY A 46 23.41 -11.45 9.24
N GLY A 47 23.97 -10.31 9.67
CA GLY A 47 23.19 -9.23 10.29
C GLY A 47 22.47 -8.33 9.29
N GLU A 48 23.09 -8.08 8.13
CA GLU A 48 22.56 -7.19 7.09
C GLU A 48 21.35 -7.81 6.38
N ALA A 49 21.41 -9.10 6.06
CA ALA A 49 20.28 -9.83 5.47
C ALA A 49 19.08 -9.89 6.44
N ALA A 50 19.33 -10.12 7.74
CA ALA A 50 18.27 -10.15 8.75
C ALA A 50 17.60 -8.77 8.92
N ALA A 51 18.39 -7.69 8.91
CA ALA A 51 17.88 -6.33 8.99
C ALA A 51 17.04 -5.94 7.75
N ALA A 52 17.51 -6.28 6.55
CA ALA A 52 16.78 -6.05 5.31
C ALA A 52 15.44 -6.81 5.26
N VAL A 53 15.42 -8.05 5.78
CA VAL A 53 14.19 -8.82 5.91
C VAL A 53 13.21 -8.15 6.88
N GLU A 54 13.68 -7.70 8.03
CA GLU A 54 12.82 -7.02 9.03
C GLU A 54 12.25 -5.70 8.48
N GLU A 55 13.04 -4.93 7.75
CA GLU A 55 12.59 -3.70 7.08
C GLU A 55 11.49 -4.00 6.05
N LEU A 56 11.69 -5.04 5.21
CA LEU A 56 10.70 -5.47 4.24
C LEU A 56 9.40 -5.93 4.93
N VAL A 57 9.50 -6.75 5.98
CA VAL A 57 8.33 -7.22 6.75
C VAL A 57 7.58 -6.06 7.37
N SER A 58 8.28 -5.09 7.96
CA SER A 58 7.66 -3.87 8.49
C SER A 58 6.93 -3.07 7.42
N GLY A 59 7.54 -2.92 6.24
CA GLY A 59 6.92 -2.25 5.10
C GLY A 59 5.65 -2.95 4.61
N VAL A 60 5.69 -4.28 4.51
CA VAL A 60 4.51 -5.09 4.13
C VAL A 60 3.40 -4.93 5.16
N ARG A 61 3.70 -4.99 6.46
CA ARG A 61 2.71 -4.82 7.54
C ARG A 61 2.05 -3.43 7.49
N GLN A 62 2.83 -2.37 7.28
CA GLN A 62 2.29 -1.02 7.16
C GLN A 62 1.37 -0.88 5.94
N ALA A 63 1.75 -1.48 4.81
CA ALA A 63 0.93 -1.45 3.61
C ALA A 63 -0.39 -2.22 3.80
N THR A 64 -0.36 -3.38 4.46
CA THR A 64 -1.57 -4.15 4.77
C THR A 64 -2.49 -3.40 5.73
N ASP A 65 -1.95 -2.80 6.79
CA ASP A 65 -2.74 -2.01 7.76
C ASP A 65 -3.36 -0.77 7.09
N PHE A 66 -2.66 -0.18 6.12
CA PHE A 66 -3.20 0.89 5.29
C PHE A 66 -4.34 0.39 4.39
N ALA A 67 -4.15 -0.73 3.71
CA ALA A 67 -5.16 -1.29 2.81
C ALA A 67 -6.45 -1.68 3.56
N GLU A 68 -6.34 -2.20 4.78
CA GLU A 68 -7.48 -2.63 5.61
C GLU A 68 -8.51 -1.52 5.84
N GLN A 69 -8.11 -0.25 5.81
CA GLN A 69 -9.00 0.90 5.94
C GLN A 69 -10.02 1.01 4.80
N PHE A 70 -9.75 0.39 3.65
CA PHE A 70 -10.62 0.46 2.47
C PHE A 70 -11.59 -0.70 2.34
N ARG A 71 -11.56 -1.65 3.29
CA ARG A 71 -12.46 -2.79 3.29
C ARG A 71 -13.91 -2.36 3.49
N SER A 72 -14.81 -2.86 2.64
CA SER A 72 -16.26 -2.64 2.76
C SER A 72 -16.90 -3.73 3.63
N TYR A 73 -17.94 -3.35 4.39
CA TYR A 73 -18.68 -4.24 5.26
C TYR A 73 -19.36 -5.41 4.52
N SER A 74 -19.78 -5.20 3.27
CA SER A 74 -20.47 -6.22 2.47
C SER A 74 -19.53 -7.22 1.79
N GLU A 75 -18.22 -7.07 1.92
CA GLU A 75 -17.24 -7.96 1.29
C GLU A 75 -17.04 -9.23 2.10
N SER A 76 -17.12 -10.36 1.41
CA SER A 76 -16.64 -11.64 1.97
C SER A 76 -15.11 -11.61 2.15
N GLU A 77 -14.58 -12.44 3.06
CA GLU A 77 -13.13 -12.58 3.25
C GLU A 77 -12.39 -12.94 1.96
N LYS A 78 -12.99 -13.79 1.11
CA LYS A 78 -12.39 -14.18 -0.18
C LYS A 78 -12.30 -13.00 -1.14
N GLN A 79 -13.36 -12.19 -1.24
CA GLN A 79 -13.38 -10.96 -2.03
C GLN A 79 -12.34 -9.97 -1.53
N TRP A 80 -12.31 -9.73 -0.20
CA TRP A 80 -11.40 -8.77 0.39
C TRP A 80 -9.94 -9.17 0.19
N LYS A 81 -9.58 -10.45 0.42
CA LYS A 81 -8.21 -10.94 0.20
C LYS A 81 -7.72 -10.67 -1.21
N ALA A 82 -8.53 -10.99 -2.22
CA ALA A 82 -8.20 -10.72 -3.62
C ALA A 82 -8.08 -9.21 -3.89
N ARG A 83 -9.05 -8.41 -3.43
CA ARG A 83 -9.05 -6.96 -3.66
C ARG A 83 -7.90 -6.25 -2.96
N MET A 84 -7.53 -6.70 -1.76
CA MET A 84 -6.38 -6.18 -1.03
C MET A 84 -5.08 -6.42 -1.79
N GLU A 85 -4.88 -7.62 -2.35
CA GLU A 85 -3.71 -7.91 -3.19
C GLU A 85 -3.66 -7.00 -4.42
N PHE A 86 -4.80 -6.78 -5.08
CA PHE A 86 -4.92 -5.83 -6.19
C PHE A 86 -4.49 -4.42 -5.78
N ILE A 87 -4.95 -3.94 -4.62
CA ILE A 87 -4.59 -2.61 -4.10
C ILE A 87 -3.09 -2.55 -3.83
N LEU A 88 -2.54 -3.50 -3.07
CA LEU A 88 -1.12 -3.48 -2.65
C LEU A 88 -0.16 -3.51 -3.84
N ARG A 89 -0.49 -4.27 -4.90
CA ARG A 89 0.32 -4.36 -6.11
C ARG A 89 0.45 -3.02 -6.85
N HIS A 90 -0.61 -2.22 -6.85
CA HIS A 90 -0.68 -0.95 -7.60
C HIS A 90 -0.51 0.28 -6.71
N LEU A 91 -0.55 0.14 -5.39
CA LEU A 91 -0.46 1.25 -4.45
C LEU A 91 0.76 2.17 -4.71
N PRO A 92 1.96 1.65 -5.04
CA PRO A 92 3.11 2.52 -5.35
C PRO A 92 2.87 3.45 -6.53
N ASP A 93 2.15 3.00 -7.55
CA ASP A 93 1.89 3.76 -8.78
C ASP A 93 0.73 4.76 -8.64
N TYR A 94 -0.16 4.53 -7.68
CA TYR A 94 -1.35 5.36 -7.45
C TYR A 94 -1.25 6.21 -6.18
N ARG A 95 -0.09 6.24 -5.52
CA ARG A 95 0.16 7.15 -4.41
C ARG A 95 0.08 8.59 -4.91
N ASP A 96 -0.69 9.42 -4.21
CA ASP A 96 -0.98 10.76 -4.69
C ASP A 96 0.31 11.60 -4.79
N PRO A 97 0.50 12.34 -5.90
CA PRO A 97 1.46 13.42 -5.93
C PRO A 97 1.07 14.49 -4.89
N PRO A 98 2.00 15.38 -4.49
CA PRO A 98 1.73 16.45 -3.54
C PRO A 98 0.56 17.39 -3.93
N ASP A 99 0.04 17.26 -5.15
CA ASP A 99 -0.84 18.22 -5.81
C ASP A 99 -2.31 17.76 -5.92
N GLY A 100 -2.69 16.55 -5.47
CA GLY A 100 -4.11 16.16 -5.42
C GLY A 100 -4.45 14.66 -5.27
N GLY A 101 -5.45 14.38 -4.43
CA GLY A 101 -5.87 13.07 -3.90
C GLY A 101 -6.73 12.16 -4.79
N GLY A 102 -6.63 12.27 -6.12
CA GLY A 102 -7.55 11.57 -7.04
C GLY A 102 -7.08 10.18 -7.51
N ARG A 103 -5.79 9.86 -7.35
CA ARG A 103 -5.24 8.61 -7.92
C ARG A 103 -5.58 7.43 -7.04
N LEU A 104 -5.52 7.60 -5.72
CA LEU A 104 -5.91 6.57 -4.79
C LEU A 104 -7.38 6.17 -4.97
N ASP A 105 -8.29 7.14 -5.05
CA ASP A 105 -9.73 6.88 -5.29
C ASP A 105 -9.98 6.14 -6.61
N GLN A 106 -9.21 6.45 -7.65
CA GLN A 106 -9.26 5.73 -8.92
C GLN A 106 -8.84 4.27 -8.73
N LEU A 107 -7.74 4.00 -8.02
CA LEU A 107 -7.29 2.64 -7.72
C LEU A 107 -8.36 1.86 -6.94
N LEU A 108 -8.92 2.46 -5.90
CA LEU A 108 -9.98 1.84 -5.10
C LEU A 108 -11.19 1.50 -5.96
N SER A 109 -11.59 2.40 -6.86
CA SER A 109 -12.70 2.18 -7.79
C SER A 109 -12.41 1.03 -8.77
N LEU A 110 -11.21 0.99 -9.35
CA LEU A 110 -10.79 -0.09 -10.26
C LEU A 110 -10.75 -1.45 -9.53
N SER A 111 -10.24 -1.48 -8.30
CA SER A 111 -10.20 -2.69 -7.47
C SER A 111 -11.62 -3.24 -7.21
N MET A 112 -12.60 -2.36 -7.02
CA MET A 112 -13.98 -2.74 -6.78
C MET A 112 -14.65 -3.27 -8.05
N VAL A 113 -14.40 -2.63 -9.21
CA VAL A 113 -14.91 -3.10 -10.52
C VAL A 113 -14.42 -4.51 -10.81
N TRP A 114 -13.13 -4.76 -10.59
CA TRP A 114 -12.53 -6.08 -10.76
C TRP A 114 -13.16 -7.11 -9.81
N ALA A 115 -13.23 -6.82 -8.52
CA ALA A 115 -13.84 -7.72 -7.53
C ALA A 115 -15.33 -7.99 -7.81
N ASN A 116 -16.10 -6.99 -8.22
CA ASN A 116 -17.51 -7.16 -8.57
C ASN A 116 -17.69 -8.00 -9.82
N HIS A 117 -16.86 -7.79 -10.84
CA HIS A 117 -16.88 -8.62 -12.03
C HIS A 117 -16.59 -10.09 -11.68
N LEU A 118 -15.55 -10.31 -10.88
CA LEU A 118 -15.02 -11.62 -10.58
C LEU A 118 -15.91 -12.43 -9.61
N PHE A 119 -16.46 -11.77 -8.58
CA PHE A 119 -17.19 -12.45 -7.51
C PHE A 119 -18.71 -12.25 -7.54
N LEU A 120 -19.21 -11.25 -8.27
CA LEU A 120 -20.65 -10.98 -8.41
C LEU A 120 -21.15 -11.12 -9.85
N GLY A 121 -20.25 -11.33 -10.82
CA GLY A 121 -20.62 -11.46 -12.23
C GLY A 121 -21.13 -10.16 -12.85
N CYS A 122 -20.81 -9.01 -12.24
CA CYS A 122 -21.19 -7.71 -12.80
C CYS A 122 -20.50 -7.48 -14.15
N SER A 123 -21.23 -6.89 -15.09
CA SER A 123 -20.70 -6.56 -16.42
C SER A 123 -20.50 -5.06 -16.55
N TYR A 124 -19.40 -4.68 -17.19
CA TYR A 124 -19.02 -3.30 -17.47
C TYR A 124 -18.66 -3.19 -18.96
N ASN A 125 -18.32 -1.98 -19.42
CA ASN A 125 -17.86 -1.82 -20.79
C ASN A 125 -16.55 -2.64 -21.02
N LYS A 126 -16.33 -3.04 -22.27
CA LYS A 126 -15.22 -3.93 -22.61
C LYS A 126 -13.86 -3.31 -22.27
N ASP A 127 -13.67 -2.03 -22.58
CA ASP A 127 -12.39 -1.35 -22.36
C ASP A 127 -12.00 -1.28 -20.88
N LEU A 128 -12.97 -1.06 -19.99
CA LEU A 128 -12.74 -1.05 -18.54
C LEU A 128 -12.43 -2.45 -18.03
N LEU A 129 -13.15 -3.48 -18.52
CA LEU A 129 -12.89 -4.87 -18.15
C LEU A 129 -11.50 -5.30 -18.61
N ASP A 130 -11.15 -5.07 -19.86
CA ASP A 130 -9.83 -5.41 -20.41
C ASP A 130 -8.72 -4.75 -19.58
N LYS A 131 -8.88 -3.46 -19.23
CA LYS A 131 -7.94 -2.74 -18.36
C LYS A 131 -7.81 -3.38 -16.97
N VAL A 132 -8.91 -3.63 -16.26
CA VAL A 132 -8.81 -4.16 -14.89
C VAL A 132 -8.33 -5.60 -14.86
N MET A 133 -8.58 -6.38 -15.92
CA MET A 133 -8.04 -7.73 -16.07
C MET A 133 -6.54 -7.71 -16.37
N GLU A 134 -6.06 -6.77 -17.18
CA GLU A 134 -4.62 -6.54 -17.41
C GLU A 134 -3.92 -6.12 -16.12
N MET A 135 -4.51 -5.21 -15.35
CA MET A 135 -3.98 -4.82 -14.03
C MET A 135 -3.94 -5.99 -13.06
N ALA A 136 -4.92 -6.90 -13.12
CA ALA A 136 -4.97 -8.06 -12.25
C ALA A 136 -4.05 -9.22 -12.68
N ASP A 137 -3.24 -9.05 -13.74
CA ASP A 137 -2.37 -10.12 -14.21
C ASP A 137 -1.39 -10.56 -13.11
N GLY A 138 -1.32 -11.88 -12.90
CA GLY A 138 -0.53 -12.48 -11.83
C GLY A 138 -1.09 -12.31 -10.41
N ILE A 139 -2.38 -11.95 -10.23
CA ILE A 139 -3.11 -12.13 -8.98
C ILE A 139 -3.86 -13.46 -9.02
N GLU A 140 -3.54 -14.38 -8.12
CA GLU A 140 -4.19 -15.69 -8.05
C GLU A 140 -5.40 -15.64 -7.10
N VAL A 141 -6.60 -15.92 -7.63
CA VAL A 141 -7.82 -15.99 -6.82
C VAL A 141 -8.27 -17.45 -6.71
N GLU A 142 -8.14 -17.99 -5.51
CA GLU A 142 -8.64 -19.33 -5.17
C GLU A 142 -10.17 -19.36 -5.11
N ASP A 143 -10.76 -20.48 -5.55
CA ASP A 143 -12.20 -20.77 -5.46
C ASP A 143 -13.12 -19.68 -6.05
N LEU A 144 -12.95 -19.38 -7.34
CA LEU A 144 -13.85 -18.47 -8.04
C LEU A 144 -15.29 -19.01 -8.08
N PRO A 145 -16.30 -18.16 -7.80
CA PRO A 145 -17.68 -18.58 -7.91
C PRO A 145 -18.03 -18.98 -9.35
N GLN A 146 -18.63 -20.16 -9.50
CA GLN A 146 -19.13 -20.62 -10.80
C GLN A 146 -20.49 -20.00 -11.08
N PHE A 147 -20.51 -19.01 -11.97
CA PHE A 147 -21.76 -18.47 -12.49
C PHE A 147 -22.32 -19.41 -13.54
N THR A 148 -23.49 -19.99 -13.26
CA THR A 148 -24.27 -20.71 -14.27
C THR A 148 -25.35 -19.78 -14.80
N THR A 149 -25.42 -19.66 -16.13
CA THR A 149 -26.49 -18.87 -16.73
C THR A 149 -27.82 -19.61 -16.59
N ARG A 150 -28.93 -18.86 -16.50
CA ARG A 150 -30.27 -19.45 -16.47
C ARG A 150 -30.49 -20.44 -17.61
N SER A 151 -30.01 -20.11 -18.81
CA SER A 151 -30.12 -20.97 -20.00
C SER A 151 -29.38 -22.30 -19.86
N GLU A 152 -28.23 -22.34 -19.18
CA GLU A 152 -27.51 -23.59 -18.90
C GLU A 152 -28.25 -24.45 -17.88
N LEU A 153 -28.84 -23.84 -16.84
CA LEU A 153 -29.67 -24.56 -15.86
C LEU A 153 -30.91 -25.17 -16.49
N MET A 154 -31.55 -24.47 -17.44
CA MET A 154 -32.75 -24.96 -18.14
C MET A 154 -32.44 -26.14 -19.08
N LYS A 155 -31.26 -26.16 -19.71
CA LYS A 155 -30.82 -27.30 -20.55
C LYS A 155 -30.55 -28.57 -19.74
N LYS A 156 -30.01 -28.44 -18.51
CA LYS A 156 -29.70 -29.58 -17.63
C LYS A 156 -30.95 -30.34 -17.13
N HIS A 157 -32.10 -29.68 -17.03
CA HIS A 157 -33.35 -30.28 -16.56
C HIS A 157 -34.23 -30.87 -17.68
N GLN A 158 -33.80 -30.76 -18.94
CA GLN A 158 -34.56 -31.22 -20.10
C GLN A 158 -33.99 -32.50 -20.72
N SER A 159 -33.04 -33.15 -20.03
CA SER A 159 -32.39 -34.39 -20.46
C SER A 159 -32.74 -35.57 -19.57
#